data_AF-A0A661R9V8-F1
#
_entry.id   AF-A0A661R9V8-F1
#
_cell.length_a   1.000
_cell.length_b   1.000
_cell.length_c   1.000
_cell.angle_alpha   90.00
_cell.angle_beta   90.00
_cell.angle_gamma   90.00
#
_symmetry.space_group_name_H-M   'P 1'
#
loop_
_entity.id
_entity.type
_entity.pdbx_description
1 polymer ?
#
loop_
_entity_poly.entity_id
_entity_poly.type
_entity_poly.pdbx_seq_one_letter_code
_entity_poly.pdbx_strand_id
1 'polypeptide(L)'
;MIEKDFDIAFIADLALREKQIQQNYRPVIAVHKWFARRPGTLFRGLLLSEFSNKPLRETFYKSNNFPGLHVADPFMGGGTPILEANRIGCDVTGFDINPMAWWIVKQEIEHLNLRDYEKAAVFLRTTLEKEIGHLYRTRCVFCGSDDAYVKYFLWVKVKKCRE
;
A
#
# COMPACT_ATOMS: atom_id res chain seq x y z
N MET A 1 7.55 -27.17 5.28
CA MET A 1 6.31 -27.58 4.57
C MET A 1 5.12 -27.04 5.32
N ILE A 2 4.30 -26.29 4.60
CA ILE A 2 3.27 -25.41 5.16
C ILE A 2 2.27 -26.11 6.10
N GLU A 3 1.95 -27.38 5.86
CA GLU A 3 1.00 -28.15 6.68
C GLU A 3 1.54 -28.46 8.08
N LYS A 4 2.86 -28.38 8.27
CA LYS A 4 3.53 -28.69 9.54
C LYS A 4 4.16 -27.47 10.19
N ASP A 5 4.73 -26.58 9.38
CA ASP A 5 5.58 -25.48 9.84
C ASP A 5 4.85 -24.13 9.94
N PHE A 6 3.54 -24.11 9.68
CA PHE A 6 2.72 -22.91 9.79
C PHE A 6 2.23 -22.67 11.22
N ASP A 7 2.80 -21.66 11.89
CA ASP A 7 2.37 -21.23 13.23
C ASP A 7 1.11 -20.37 13.15
N ILE A 8 -0.05 -21.03 13.26
CA ILE A 8 -1.38 -20.40 13.17
C ILE A 8 -1.54 -19.31 14.23
N ALA A 9 -1.18 -19.58 15.48
CA ALA A 9 -1.38 -18.63 16.58
C ALA A 9 -0.56 -17.36 16.38
N PHE A 10 0.69 -17.50 15.94
CA PHE A 10 1.56 -16.39 15.59
C PHE A 10 0.99 -15.52 14.47
N ILE A 11 0.63 -16.15 13.34
CA ILE A 11 0.15 -15.41 12.17
C ILE A 11 -1.23 -14.78 12.43
N ALA A 12 -2.11 -15.46 13.19
CA ALA A 12 -3.41 -14.91 13.55
C ALA A 12 -3.31 -13.63 14.39
N ASP A 13 -2.45 -13.60 15.42
CA ASP A 13 -2.22 -12.39 16.23
C ASP A 13 -1.71 -11.23 15.38
N LEU A 14 -0.73 -11.47 14.50
CA LEU A 14 -0.19 -10.42 13.65
C LEU A 14 -1.18 -9.93 12.58
N ALA A 15 -1.90 -10.86 11.94
CA ALA A 15 -2.90 -10.52 10.92
C ALA A 15 -4.08 -9.75 11.50
N LEU A 16 -4.47 -10.01 12.76
CA LEU A 16 -5.51 -9.24 13.46
C LEU A 16 -5.08 -7.78 13.64
N ARG A 17 -3.83 -7.55 14.07
CA ARG A 17 -3.28 -6.20 14.22
C ARG A 17 -3.19 -5.48 12.88
N GLU A 18 -2.73 -6.15 11.83
CA GLU A 18 -2.68 -5.56 10.48
C GLU A 18 -4.07 -5.11 9.99
N LYS A 19 -5.12 -5.90 10.24
CA LYS A 19 -6.49 -5.54 9.84
C LYS A 19 -7.09 -4.38 10.64
N GLN A 20 -6.70 -4.23 11.91
CA GLN A 20 -7.22 -3.16 12.77
C GLN A 20 -6.62 -1.80 12.43
N ILE A 21 -5.39 -1.77 11.91
CA ILE A 21 -4.70 -0.53 11.55
C ILE A 21 -4.91 -0.23 10.06
N GLN A 22 -6.15 0.06 9.66
CA GLN A 22 -6.49 0.44 8.28
C GLN A 22 -5.89 1.80 7.84
N GLN A 23 -5.28 2.55 8.78
CA GLN A 23 -4.67 3.86 8.54
C GLN A 23 -3.16 3.78 8.27
N ASN A 24 -2.46 2.72 8.72
CA ASN A 24 -1.04 2.49 8.41
C ASN A 24 -0.95 1.58 7.18
N TYR A 25 -1.08 2.21 6.03
CA TYR A 25 -0.97 1.53 4.76
C TYR A 25 0.46 1.04 4.51
N ARG A 26 0.62 -0.20 4.04
CA ARG A 26 1.89 -0.66 3.45
C ARG A 26 2.11 0.16 2.17
N PRO A 27 3.15 1.02 2.08
CA PRO A 27 3.22 2.08 1.06
C PRO A 27 3.05 1.59 -0.39
N VAL A 28 3.62 0.43 -0.71
CA VAL A 28 3.59 -0.14 -2.06
C VAL A 28 2.20 -0.63 -2.45
N ILE A 29 1.40 -1.13 -1.50
CA ILE A 29 0.10 -1.77 -1.75
C ILE A 29 -1.05 -0.75 -1.67
N ALA A 30 -0.71 0.54 -1.53
CA ALA A 30 -1.65 1.64 -1.30
C ALA A 30 -1.89 2.52 -2.53
N VAL A 31 -1.30 2.14 -3.69
CA VAL A 31 -1.50 2.84 -4.96
C VAL A 31 -2.99 2.94 -5.29
N HIS A 32 -3.76 1.90 -4.96
CA HIS A 32 -5.21 1.91 -5.12
C HIS A 32 -5.92 1.17 -3.97
N LYS A 33 -7.11 1.64 -3.62
CA LYS A 33 -7.97 0.97 -2.64
C LYS A 33 -8.58 -0.29 -3.27
N TRP A 34 -8.12 -1.46 -2.85
CA TRP A 34 -8.71 -2.75 -3.24
C TRP A 34 -9.63 -3.30 -2.14
N PHE A 35 -10.86 -3.66 -2.50
CA PHE A 35 -11.80 -4.26 -1.55
C PHE A 35 -11.42 -5.72 -1.26
N ALA A 36 -11.68 -6.16 -0.02
CA ALA A 36 -11.40 -7.54 0.44
C ALA A 36 -9.94 -8.00 0.30
N ARG A 37 -8.98 -7.07 0.25
CA ARG A 37 -7.55 -7.41 0.23
C ARG A 37 -7.17 -8.16 1.52
N ARG A 38 -6.49 -9.30 1.36
CA ARG A 38 -6.05 -10.14 2.47
C ARG A 38 -4.76 -9.57 3.08
N PRO A 39 -4.53 -9.73 4.40
CA PRO A 39 -3.32 -9.24 5.07
C PRO A 39 -2.06 -9.83 4.45
N GLY A 40 -1.04 -8.99 4.24
CA GLY A 40 0.26 -9.46 3.75
C GLY A 40 0.94 -10.40 4.75
N THR A 41 0.69 -10.22 6.06
CA THR A 41 1.20 -11.13 7.10
C THR A 41 0.79 -12.58 6.85
N LEU A 42 -0.45 -12.81 6.39
CA LEU A 42 -0.91 -14.17 6.09
C LEU A 42 -0.05 -14.78 4.98
N PHE A 43 0.07 -14.11 3.84
CA PHE A 43 0.81 -14.63 2.69
C PHE A 43 2.31 -14.77 2.96
N ARG A 44 2.92 -13.81 3.67
CA ARG A 44 4.30 -13.96 4.14
C ARG A 44 4.46 -15.19 5.01
N GLY A 45 3.53 -15.44 5.93
CA GLY A 45 3.54 -16.63 6.77
C GLY A 45 3.49 -17.92 5.96
N LEU A 46 2.56 -17.99 5.00
CA LEU A 46 2.38 -19.16 4.13
C LEU A 46 3.67 -19.44 3.34
N LEU A 47 4.24 -18.42 2.70
CA LEU A 47 5.45 -18.55 1.89
C LEU A 47 6.68 -18.94 2.72
N LEU A 48 6.85 -18.35 3.91
CA LEU A 48 7.99 -18.67 4.78
C LEU A 48 7.88 -20.06 5.39
N SER A 49 6.67 -20.52 5.77
CA SER A 49 6.47 -21.89 6.25
C SER A 49 6.66 -22.94 5.15
N GLU A 50 6.45 -22.56 3.90
CA GLU A 50 6.69 -23.44 2.76
C GLU A 50 8.17 -23.48 2.36
N PHE A 51 8.80 -22.33 2.18
CA PHE A 51 10.13 -22.23 1.57
C PHE A 51 11.29 -22.11 2.56
N SER A 52 11.04 -21.76 3.84
CA SER A 52 12.08 -21.70 4.86
C SER A 52 12.21 -23.02 5.61
N ASN A 53 13.46 -23.42 5.88
CA ASN A 53 13.77 -24.57 6.73
C ASN A 53 13.91 -24.19 8.21
N LYS A 54 13.51 -22.98 8.60
CA LYS A 54 13.61 -22.46 9.98
C LYS A 54 12.23 -22.20 10.55
N PRO A 55 12.06 -22.26 11.88
CA PRO A 55 10.79 -21.93 12.52
C PRO A 55 10.26 -20.57 12.07
N LEU A 56 8.95 -20.50 11.78
CA LEU A 56 8.33 -19.31 11.19
C LEU A 56 8.63 -18.02 11.98
N ARG A 57 8.55 -18.07 13.30
CA ARG A 57 8.83 -16.94 14.20
C ARG A 57 10.24 -16.39 14.06
N GLU A 58 11.21 -17.25 13.79
CA GLU A 58 12.62 -16.86 13.66
C GLU A 58 12.93 -16.20 12.32
N THR A 59 12.19 -16.58 11.27
CA THR A 59 12.45 -16.12 9.90
C THR A 59 11.54 -14.95 9.48
N PHE A 60 10.39 -14.78 10.14
CA PHE A 60 9.38 -13.78 9.78
C PHE A 60 9.91 -12.35 9.75
N TYR A 61 10.74 -11.96 10.73
CA TYR A 61 11.30 -10.61 10.84
C TYR A 61 12.68 -10.45 10.23
N LYS A 62 13.24 -11.50 9.64
CA LYS A 62 14.56 -11.47 9.02
C LYS A 62 14.43 -11.10 7.53
N SER A 63 15.54 -10.62 6.98
CA SER A 63 15.68 -10.57 5.52
C SER A 63 15.66 -11.99 4.96
N ASN A 64 14.98 -12.19 3.85
CA ASN A 64 14.89 -13.47 3.17
C ASN A 64 15.21 -13.25 1.69
N ASN A 65 15.78 -14.27 1.06
CA ASN A 65 16.03 -14.29 -0.36
C ASN A 65 15.91 -15.74 -0.83
N PHE A 66 14.93 -16.05 -1.67
CA PHE A 66 14.67 -17.38 -2.20
C PHE A 66 14.83 -17.41 -3.73
N PRO A 67 16.07 -17.25 -4.24
CA PRO A 67 16.31 -17.22 -5.68
C PRO A 67 15.99 -18.57 -6.33
N GLY A 68 15.44 -18.54 -7.54
CA GLY A 68 15.07 -19.73 -8.30
C GLY A 68 13.73 -20.35 -7.93
N LEU A 69 13.00 -19.76 -6.96
CA LEU A 69 11.60 -20.09 -6.72
C LEU A 69 10.69 -19.13 -7.48
N HIS A 70 9.68 -19.67 -8.15
CA HIS A 70 8.70 -18.92 -8.93
C HIS A 70 7.29 -19.12 -8.37
N VAL A 71 6.62 -18.04 -7.99
CA VAL A 71 5.24 -18.06 -7.49
C VAL A 71 4.28 -17.53 -8.57
N ALA A 72 3.34 -18.37 -9.00
CA ALA A 72 2.30 -18.00 -9.94
C ALA A 72 0.95 -17.86 -9.21
N ASP A 73 0.25 -16.75 -9.43
CA ASP A 73 -1.12 -16.54 -8.96
C ASP A 73 -2.05 -16.29 -10.16
N PRO A 74 -2.87 -17.27 -10.56
CA PRO A 74 -3.75 -17.14 -11.71
C PRO A 74 -4.98 -16.24 -11.45
N PHE A 75 -5.22 -15.83 -10.20
CA PHE A 75 -6.37 -15.02 -9.77
C PHE A 75 -5.93 -13.96 -8.74
N MET A 76 -4.93 -13.16 -9.10
CA MET A 76 -4.19 -12.36 -8.13
C MET A 76 -5.02 -11.27 -7.44
N GLY A 77 -6.08 -10.77 -8.07
CA GLY A 77 -6.92 -9.70 -7.55
C GLY A 77 -6.08 -8.50 -7.11
N GLY A 78 -6.05 -8.26 -5.80
CA GLY A 78 -5.27 -7.17 -5.19
C GLY A 78 -3.77 -7.46 -5.05
N GLY A 79 -3.23 -8.56 -5.57
CA GLY A 79 -1.79 -8.81 -5.71
C GLY A 79 -1.03 -9.16 -4.43
N THR A 80 -1.68 -9.32 -3.28
CA THR A 80 -0.98 -9.62 -2.01
C THR A 80 -0.02 -10.83 -2.12
N PRO A 81 -0.40 -11.97 -2.73
CA PRO A 81 0.49 -13.13 -2.81
C PRO A 81 1.73 -12.84 -3.66
N ILE A 82 1.54 -12.19 -4.80
CA ILE A 82 2.59 -11.76 -5.73
C ILE A 82 3.55 -10.79 -5.04
N LEU A 83 3.05 -9.78 -4.35
CA LEU A 83 3.88 -8.78 -3.68
C LEU A 83 4.68 -9.39 -2.52
N GLU A 84 4.06 -10.23 -1.67
CA GLU A 84 4.80 -10.83 -0.55
C GLU A 84 5.82 -11.88 -1.01
N ALA A 85 5.56 -12.60 -2.12
CA ALA A 85 6.53 -13.50 -2.74
C ALA A 85 7.73 -12.73 -3.33
N ASN A 86 7.48 -11.66 -4.08
CA ASN A 86 8.55 -10.82 -4.61
C ASN A 86 9.41 -10.21 -3.49
N ARG A 87 8.79 -9.80 -2.37
CA ARG A 87 9.49 -9.25 -1.20
C ARG A 87 10.43 -10.23 -0.48
N ILE A 88 10.25 -11.54 -0.66
CA ILE A 88 11.16 -12.56 -0.11
C ILE A 88 12.15 -13.10 -1.15
N GLY A 89 12.23 -12.47 -2.32
CA GLY A 89 13.20 -12.80 -3.36
C GLY A 89 12.76 -13.90 -4.32
N CYS A 90 11.47 -14.25 -4.37
CA CYS A 90 10.94 -15.14 -5.40
C CYS A 90 10.68 -14.38 -6.72
N ASP A 91 10.82 -15.08 -7.83
CA ASP A 91 10.23 -14.67 -9.10
C ASP A 91 8.71 -14.84 -9.04
N VAL A 92 7.97 -14.00 -9.76
CA VAL A 92 6.50 -13.97 -9.66
C VAL A 92 5.81 -13.80 -11.01
N THR A 93 4.63 -14.39 -11.15
CA THR A 93 3.72 -14.12 -12.28
C THR A 93 2.30 -14.07 -11.78
N GLY A 94 1.64 -12.93 -11.97
CA GLY A 94 0.24 -12.73 -11.62
C GLY A 94 -0.64 -12.60 -12.84
N PHE A 95 -1.81 -13.22 -12.80
CA PHE A 95 -2.87 -13.08 -13.81
C PHE A 95 -4.16 -12.61 -13.14
N ASP A 96 -4.90 -11.78 -13.84
CA ASP A 96 -6.29 -11.46 -13.48
C ASP A 96 -7.06 -11.12 -14.75
N ILE A 97 -8.32 -11.54 -14.80
CA ILE A 97 -9.22 -11.21 -15.92
C ILE A 97 -9.67 -9.74 -15.85
N ASN A 98 -9.68 -9.15 -14.65
CA ASN A 98 -10.02 -7.76 -14.45
C ASN A 98 -8.82 -6.86 -14.83
N PRO A 99 -8.95 -6.03 -15.87
CA PRO A 99 -7.83 -5.18 -16.32
C PRO A 99 -7.40 -4.16 -15.27
N MET A 100 -8.29 -3.75 -14.36
CA MET A 100 -7.94 -2.86 -13.25
C MET A 100 -7.08 -3.57 -12.20
N ALA A 101 -7.41 -4.81 -11.85
CA ALA A 101 -6.60 -5.63 -10.95
C ALA A 101 -5.18 -5.79 -11.52
N TRP A 102 -5.12 -6.20 -12.79
CA TRP A 102 -3.86 -6.34 -13.51
C TRP A 102 -3.03 -5.07 -13.53
N TRP A 103 -3.64 -3.95 -13.91
CA TRP A 103 -2.92 -2.68 -14.00
C TRP A 103 -2.42 -2.20 -12.64
N ILE A 104 -3.25 -2.29 -11.59
CA ILE A 104 -2.87 -1.88 -10.23
C ILE A 104 -1.68 -2.70 -9.76
N VAL A 105 -1.77 -4.03 -9.77
CA VAL A 105 -0.68 -4.89 -9.26
C VAL A 105 0.59 -4.71 -10.07
N LYS A 106 0.47 -4.50 -11.40
CA LYS A 106 1.60 -4.12 -12.23
C LYS A 106 2.25 -2.83 -11.72
N GLN A 107 1.49 -1.76 -11.50
CA GLN A 107 2.04 -0.49 -10.97
C GLN A 107 2.62 -0.65 -9.56
N GLU A 108 2.05 -1.51 -8.72
CA GLU A 108 2.53 -1.77 -7.36
C GLU A 108 3.90 -2.49 -7.37
N ILE A 109 4.19 -3.35 -8.36
CA ILE A 109 5.45 -4.12 -8.42
C ILE A 109 6.49 -3.57 -9.42
N GLU A 110 6.10 -2.67 -10.31
CA GLU A 110 6.96 -2.14 -11.37
C GLU A 110 8.22 -1.45 -10.80
N HIS A 111 9.32 -1.54 -11.55
CA HIS A 111 10.53 -0.82 -11.19
C HIS A 111 10.34 0.69 -11.33
N LEU A 112 10.65 1.43 -10.27
CA LEU A 112 10.54 2.89 -10.25
C LEU A 112 11.93 3.56 -10.24
N ASN A 113 12.21 4.40 -11.24
CA ASN A 113 13.36 5.30 -11.16
C ASN A 113 13.03 6.46 -10.20
N LEU A 114 13.57 6.40 -8.99
CA LEU A 114 13.29 7.35 -7.93
C LEU A 114 13.63 8.80 -8.30
N ARG A 115 14.67 9.03 -9.11
CA ARG A 115 15.07 10.39 -9.53
C ARG A 115 14.06 10.99 -10.49
N ASP A 116 13.60 10.20 -11.46
CA ASP A 116 12.63 10.69 -12.45
C ASP A 116 11.24 10.86 -11.80
N TYR A 117 10.89 9.97 -10.87
CA TYR A 117 9.68 10.10 -10.06
C TYR A 117 9.69 11.39 -9.22
N GLU A 118 10.79 11.67 -8.53
CA GLU A 118 10.93 12.89 -7.72
C GLU A 118 10.83 14.14 -8.59
N LYS A 119 11.50 14.17 -9.75
CA LYS A 119 11.39 15.27 -10.71
C LYS A 119 9.95 15.48 -11.18
N ALA A 120 9.25 14.41 -11.55
CA ALA A 120 7.86 14.48 -11.99
C ALA A 120 6.93 14.96 -10.87
N ALA A 121 7.14 14.50 -9.62
CA ALA A 121 6.37 14.91 -8.47
C ALA A 121 6.58 16.41 -8.14
N VAL A 122 7.84 16.89 -8.19
CA VAL A 122 8.15 18.32 -8.01
C VAL A 122 7.50 19.14 -9.12
N PHE A 123 7.64 18.72 -10.38
CA PHE A 123 7.01 19.40 -11.51
C PHE A 123 5.50 19.52 -11.31
N LEU A 124 4.80 18.42 -11.02
CA LEU A 124 3.36 18.41 -10.75
C LEU A 124 2.99 19.39 -9.64
N ARG A 125 3.69 19.33 -8.49
CA ARG A 125 3.43 20.22 -7.35
C ARG A 125 3.61 21.69 -7.71
N THR A 126 4.68 22.03 -8.43
CA THR A 126 4.94 23.42 -8.83
C THR A 126 3.92 23.93 -9.84
N THR A 127 3.45 23.08 -10.76
CA THR A 127 2.39 23.41 -11.71
C THR A 127 1.06 23.63 -10.99
N LEU A 128 0.69 22.74 -10.06
CA LEU A 128 -0.52 22.90 -9.25
C LEU A 128 -0.48 24.16 -8.37
N GLU A 129 0.65 24.46 -7.73
CA GLU A 129 0.81 25.68 -6.95
C GLU A 129 0.57 26.94 -7.80
N LYS A 130 1.05 26.94 -9.07
CA LYS A 130 0.83 28.05 -10.00
C LYS A 130 -0.63 28.15 -10.46
N GLU A 131 -1.26 27.04 -10.81
CA GLU A 131 -2.62 27.05 -11.37
C GLU A 131 -3.69 27.29 -10.31
N ILE A 132 -3.58 26.63 -9.16
CA ILE A 132 -4.64 26.61 -8.15
C ILE A 132 -4.18 26.97 -6.75
N GLY A 133 -2.88 27.18 -6.50
CA GLY A 133 -2.35 27.43 -5.15
C GLY A 133 -2.99 28.63 -4.44
N HIS A 134 -3.36 29.67 -5.19
CA HIS A 134 -4.08 30.83 -4.69
C HIS A 134 -5.45 30.50 -4.07
N LEU A 135 -6.12 29.41 -4.51
CA LEU A 135 -7.38 28.94 -3.93
C LEU A 135 -7.20 28.30 -2.55
N TYR A 136 -5.95 28.01 -2.16
CA TYR A 136 -5.58 27.36 -0.90
C TYR A 136 -4.86 28.32 0.07
N ARG A 137 -5.00 29.63 -0.15
CA ARG A 137 -4.51 30.69 0.75
C ARG A 137 -5.65 31.32 1.55
N THR A 138 -5.32 31.83 2.73
CA THR A 138 -6.24 32.53 3.62
C THR A 138 -5.52 33.58 4.44
N ARG A 139 -6.29 34.49 5.04
CA ARG A 139 -5.77 35.52 5.93
C ARG A 139 -5.47 34.95 7.31
N CYS A 140 -4.23 35.09 7.75
CA CYS A 140 -3.82 34.77 9.10
C CYS A 140 -4.41 35.78 10.10
N VAL A 141 -5.16 35.29 11.09
CA VAL A 141 -5.76 36.13 12.14
C VAL A 141 -4.74 36.69 13.14
N PHE A 142 -3.53 36.12 13.21
CA PHE A 142 -2.49 36.55 14.15
C PHE A 142 -1.56 37.62 13.57
N CYS A 143 -1.11 37.46 12.32
CA CYS A 143 -0.17 38.40 11.68
C CYS A 143 -0.78 39.21 10.53
N GLY A 144 -2.03 38.94 10.15
CA GLY A 144 -2.74 39.67 9.10
C GLY A 144 -2.34 39.33 7.66
N SER A 145 -1.35 38.45 7.45
CA SER A 145 -0.90 38.03 6.11
C SER A 145 -2.00 37.28 5.35
N ASP A 146 -2.22 37.62 4.08
CA ASP A 146 -3.16 36.95 3.19
C ASP A 146 -2.57 35.68 2.52
N ASP A 147 -1.32 35.32 2.82
CA ASP A 147 -0.61 34.20 2.19
C ASP A 147 -0.53 32.93 3.07
N ALA A 148 -1.34 32.82 4.12
CA ALA A 148 -1.30 31.64 4.98
C ALA A 148 -1.95 30.43 4.29
N TYR A 149 -1.33 29.25 4.39
CA TYR A 149 -1.89 28.02 3.83
C TYR A 149 -3.16 27.57 4.59
N VAL A 150 -4.20 27.23 3.84
CA VAL A 150 -5.42 26.64 4.41
C VAL A 150 -5.16 25.20 4.85
N LYS A 151 -5.53 24.87 6.09
CA LYS A 151 -5.40 23.51 6.63
C LYS A 151 -6.52 22.58 6.17
N TYR A 152 -7.76 23.05 6.14
CA TYR A 152 -8.92 22.31 5.66
C TYR A 152 -10.05 23.29 5.29
N PHE A 153 -10.86 22.90 4.30
CA PHE A 153 -12.11 23.57 3.95
C PHE A 153 -13.30 22.77 4.51
N LEU A 154 -14.23 23.45 5.17
CA LEU A 154 -15.48 22.85 5.62
C LEU A 154 -16.62 23.26 4.68
N TRP A 155 -17.11 22.31 3.91
CA TRP A 155 -18.25 22.51 3.03
C TRP A 155 -19.53 22.19 3.80
N VAL A 156 -20.26 23.23 4.20
CA VAL A 156 -21.49 23.10 4.98
C VAL A 156 -22.72 23.38 4.11
N LYS A 157 -23.73 22.50 4.18
CA LYS A 157 -25.05 22.77 3.58
C LYS A 157 -25.85 23.64 4.54
N VAL A 158 -26.24 24.82 4.10
CA VAL A 158 -27.07 25.74 4.88
C VAL A 158 -28.52 25.63 4.43
N LYS A 159 -29.45 25.56 5.39
CA LYS A 159 -30.89 25.62 5.14
C LYS A 159 -31.48 26.77 5.97
N LYS A 160 -32.32 27.60 5.35
CA LYS A 160 -33.11 28.60 6.09
C LYS A 160 -34.10 27.88 7.01
N CYS A 161 -34.08 28.18 8.30
CA CYS A 161 -35.13 27.74 9.22
C CYS A 161 -36.46 28.41 8.81
N ARG A 162 -37.57 27.68 8.97
CA ARG A 162 -38.91 28.30 8.95
C ARG A 162 -39.19 28.79 10.37
N GLU A 163 -39.73 30.00 10.49
CA GLU A 163 -40.27 30.52 11.75
C GLU A 163 -41.38 29.61 12.30
#